data_AF-A0A7S2RDG4-F1
#
_entry.id   AF-A0A7S2RDG4-F1
#
_cell.length_a   1.000
_cell.length_b   1.000
_cell.length_c   1.000
_cell.angle_alpha   90.00
_cell.angle_beta   90.00
_cell.angle_gamma   90.00
#
_symmetry.space_group_name_H-M   'P 1'
#
loop_
_entity.id
_entity.type
_entity.pdbx_description
1 polymer ?
#
loop_
_entity_poly.entity_id
_entity_poly.type
_entity_poly.pdbx_seq_one_letter_code
_entity_poly.pdbx_strand_id
1 'polypeptide(L)'
;MVSWLATRLEKWLVSELVYTSLAVDPGLQPLMPYLSKFIFDQVNKSLCNLPLLNSVMRLTRCILINPNLDKELYLHQMMPPILTCIVHRKLCASPFMDHWALRNFAASLIPLIYTQFGETYKDIKPRITKTLRAALLSKDRPMTTQYGAIVGISAMGPLTVQAILLPVMRKLLIRYNKVMRMNGGASPSVLKCLEAQHCIGALQTAFGSFIRACSSPILSKAILLEEHLEPAQVAAAVAGEPILSWAPAENTSSELQLFI
;
A
#
# COMPACT_ATOMS: atom_id res chain seq x y z
N MET A 1 -38.09 7.28 -11.97
CA MET A 1 -36.67 6.93 -12.15
C MET A 1 -35.73 8.14 -11.98
N VAL A 2 -36.11 9.34 -12.45
CA VAL A 2 -35.30 10.58 -12.35
C VAL A 2 -35.09 11.06 -10.89
N SER A 3 -36.12 11.04 -10.04
CA SER A 3 -36.00 11.46 -8.61
C SER A 3 -35.07 10.56 -7.77
N TRP A 4 -35.00 9.26 -8.07
CA TRP A 4 -34.10 8.32 -7.36
C TRP A 4 -32.63 8.51 -7.76
N LEU A 5 -32.38 8.83 -9.03
CA LEU A 5 -31.04 9.19 -9.49
C LEU A 5 -30.61 10.56 -8.94
N ALA A 6 -31.52 11.54 -8.89
CA ALA A 6 -31.26 12.86 -8.32
C ALA A 6 -30.87 12.77 -6.83
N THR A 7 -31.65 12.06 -6.02
CA THR A 7 -31.34 11.86 -4.59
C THR A 7 -30.04 11.06 -4.36
N ARG A 8 -29.71 10.11 -5.25
CA ARG A 8 -28.42 9.40 -5.19
C ARG A 8 -27.26 10.33 -5.53
N LEU A 9 -27.40 11.17 -6.55
CA LEU A 9 -26.40 12.17 -6.93
C LEU A 9 -26.18 13.21 -5.82
N GLU A 10 -27.26 13.69 -5.20
CA GLU A 10 -27.20 14.61 -4.05
C GLU A 10 -26.42 14.00 -2.88
N LYS A 11 -26.72 12.75 -2.50
CA LYS A 11 -25.99 12.05 -1.44
C LYS A 11 -24.50 11.90 -1.76
N TRP A 12 -24.17 11.58 -3.01
CA TRP A 12 -22.78 11.51 -3.47
C TRP A 12 -22.09 12.88 -3.39
N LEU A 13 -22.75 13.94 -3.86
CA LEU A 13 -22.22 15.30 -3.83
C LEU A 13 -21.94 15.75 -2.40
N VAL A 14 -22.90 15.56 -1.49
CA VAL A 14 -22.73 15.90 -0.07
C VAL A 14 -21.56 15.14 0.53
N SER A 15 -21.42 13.84 0.23
CA SER A 15 -20.30 13.06 0.75
C SER A 15 -18.94 13.57 0.25
N GLU A 16 -18.86 13.98 -1.02
CA GLU A 16 -17.62 14.51 -1.60
C GLU A 16 -17.27 15.88 -1.00
N LEU A 17 -18.26 16.75 -0.81
CA LEU A 17 -18.08 18.05 -0.14
C LEU A 17 -17.53 17.86 1.28
N VAL A 18 -18.10 16.92 2.03
CA VAL A 18 -17.59 16.57 3.37
C VAL A 18 -16.13 16.14 3.30
N TYR A 19 -15.77 15.23 2.39
CA TYR A 19 -14.38 14.79 2.22
C TYR A 19 -13.42 15.94 1.87
N THR A 20 -13.83 16.85 0.98
CA THR A 20 -13.00 18.02 0.62
C THR A 20 -12.83 18.99 1.78
N SER A 21 -13.87 19.22 2.58
CA SER A 21 -13.80 20.04 3.79
C SER A 21 -12.84 19.44 4.82
N LEU A 22 -12.95 18.14 5.08
CA LEU A 22 -12.07 17.42 6.02
C LEU A 22 -10.59 17.43 5.60
N ALA A 23 -10.30 17.52 4.30
CA ALA A 23 -8.94 17.54 3.78
C ALA A 23 -8.22 18.88 4.04
N VAL A 24 -8.95 19.96 4.40
CA VAL A 24 -8.39 21.30 4.57
C VAL A 24 -8.59 21.84 5.99
N ASP A 25 -9.62 21.38 6.71
CA ASP A 25 -10.02 21.93 8.00
C ASP A 25 -8.93 21.78 9.09
N PRO A 26 -8.38 22.89 9.62
CA PRO A 26 -7.38 22.87 10.70
C PRO A 26 -8.02 22.61 12.08
N GLY A 27 -9.34 22.81 12.24
CA GLY A 27 -10.05 22.64 13.51
C GLY A 27 -10.19 21.18 13.96
N LEU A 28 -9.79 20.22 13.12
CA LEU A 28 -9.94 18.79 13.39
C LEU A 28 -8.83 18.20 14.28
N GLN A 29 -7.74 18.93 14.54
CA GLN A 29 -6.61 18.41 15.31
C GLN A 29 -7.01 17.86 16.70
N PRO A 30 -7.87 18.52 17.49
CA PRO A 30 -8.32 17.98 18.79
C PRO A 30 -9.15 16.69 18.67
N LEU A 31 -9.73 16.42 17.49
CA LEU A 31 -10.57 15.24 17.23
C LEU A 31 -9.77 14.03 16.71
N MET A 32 -8.51 14.21 16.35
CA MET A 32 -7.63 13.15 15.85
C MET A 32 -7.59 11.84 16.66
N PRO A 33 -7.51 11.85 18.01
CA PRO A 33 -7.53 10.60 18.79
C PRO A 33 -8.86 9.85 18.63
N TYR A 34 -9.98 10.57 18.52
CA TYR A 34 -11.29 9.98 18.31
C TYR A 34 -11.47 9.48 16.88
N LEU A 35 -10.99 10.22 15.88
CA LEU A 35 -11.06 9.84 14.47
C LEU A 35 -10.20 8.61 14.18
N SER A 36 -8.96 8.57 14.65
CA SER A 36 -8.08 7.41 14.48
C SER A 36 -8.65 6.15 15.14
N LYS A 37 -9.21 6.27 16.35
CA LYS A 37 -9.93 5.19 17.03
C LYS A 37 -11.18 4.76 16.28
N PHE A 38 -11.97 5.71 15.79
CA PHE A 38 -13.16 5.43 15.00
C PHE A 38 -12.82 4.64 13.73
N ILE A 39 -11.76 5.02 13.00
CA ILE A 39 -11.30 4.30 11.80
C ILE A 39 -10.92 2.86 12.16
N PHE A 40 -10.13 2.68 13.22
CA PHE A 40 -9.71 1.37 13.69
C PHE A 40 -10.90 0.48 14.06
N ASP A 41 -11.80 0.98 14.91
CA ASP A 41 -12.96 0.25 15.39
C ASP A 41 -13.94 -0.07 14.27
N GLN A 42 -14.21 0.89 13.37
CA GLN A 42 -15.17 0.70 12.29
C GLN A 42 -14.69 -0.33 11.28
N VAL A 43 -13.42 -0.28 10.86
CA VAL A 43 -12.89 -1.28 9.91
C VAL A 43 -12.99 -2.68 10.52
N ASN A 44 -12.67 -2.85 11.81
CA ASN A 44 -12.74 -4.14 12.48
C ASN A 44 -14.17 -4.63 12.70
N LYS A 45 -15.13 -3.74 13.01
CA LYS A 45 -16.53 -4.09 13.20
C LYS A 45 -17.27 -4.39 11.89
N SER A 46 -16.87 -3.74 10.80
CA SER A 46 -17.65 -3.71 9.56
C SER A 46 -17.02 -4.43 8.38
N LEU A 47 -16.11 -5.40 8.61
CA LEU A 47 -15.32 -6.10 7.56
C LEU A 47 -16.13 -6.68 6.36
N CYS A 48 -17.45 -6.86 6.48
CA CYS A 48 -18.31 -7.35 5.38
C CYS A 48 -19.11 -6.25 4.65
N ASN A 49 -19.05 -4.99 5.11
CA ASN A 49 -19.80 -3.87 4.56
C ASN A 49 -18.92 -3.00 3.64
N LEU A 50 -18.84 -3.39 2.38
CA LEU A 50 -17.95 -2.77 1.39
C LEU A 50 -18.19 -1.25 1.20
N PRO A 51 -19.44 -0.75 1.08
CA PRO A 51 -19.68 0.70 1.00
C PRO A 51 -19.12 1.47 2.20
N LEU A 52 -19.33 0.97 3.41
CA LEU A 52 -18.84 1.62 4.63
C LEU A 52 -17.30 1.64 4.67
N LEU A 53 -16.66 0.52 4.34
CA LEU A 53 -15.19 0.45 4.27
C LEU A 53 -14.63 1.45 3.25
N ASN A 54 -15.28 1.61 2.10
CA ASN A 54 -14.88 2.59 1.10
C ASN A 54 -14.96 4.02 1.65
N SER A 55 -16.07 4.36 2.33
CA SER A 55 -16.23 5.66 2.98
C SER A 55 -15.19 5.91 4.08
N VAL A 56 -14.86 4.91 4.89
CA VAL A 56 -13.84 5.02 5.94
C VAL A 56 -12.44 5.17 5.34
N MET A 57 -12.10 4.41 4.30
CA MET A 57 -10.80 4.58 3.62
C MET A 57 -10.68 5.94 2.93
N ARG A 58 -11.77 6.48 2.36
CA ARG A 58 -11.79 7.85 1.80
C ARG A 58 -11.55 8.90 2.89
N LEU A 59 -12.19 8.75 4.04
CA LEU A 59 -11.92 9.60 5.20
C LEU A 59 -10.45 9.51 5.65
N THR A 60 -9.89 8.30 5.73
CA THR A 60 -8.46 8.10 6.00
C THR A 60 -7.57 8.86 5.01
N ARG A 61 -7.91 8.82 3.71
CA ARG A 61 -7.18 9.57 2.68
C ARG A 61 -7.20 11.08 2.95
N CYS A 62 -8.36 11.64 3.28
CA CYS A 62 -8.49 13.07 3.56
C CYS A 62 -7.61 13.49 4.75
N ILE A 63 -7.59 12.68 5.82
CA ILE A 63 -6.75 12.92 6.99
C ILE A 63 -5.26 12.85 6.62
N LEU A 64 -4.85 11.89 5.79
CA LEU A 64 -3.46 11.75 5.35
C LEU A 64 -3.01 12.90 4.43
N ILE A 65 -3.90 13.46 3.61
CA ILE A 65 -3.57 14.56 2.70
C ILE A 65 -3.54 15.92 3.44
N ASN A 66 -4.35 16.07 4.50
CA ASN A 66 -4.46 17.34 5.21
C ASN A 66 -3.10 17.76 5.81
N PRO A 67 -2.54 18.92 5.42
CA PRO A 67 -1.26 19.43 5.92
C PRO A 67 -1.36 20.05 7.31
N ASN A 68 -2.57 20.48 7.73
CA ASN A 68 -2.79 21.15 9.01
C ASN A 68 -2.91 20.18 10.19
N LEU A 69 -2.84 18.86 9.94
CA LEU A 69 -3.01 17.82 10.95
C LEU A 69 -1.68 17.12 11.26
N ASP A 70 -1.31 17.14 12.54
CA ASP A 70 -0.22 16.34 13.09
C ASP A 70 -0.72 14.91 13.32
N LYS A 71 -0.67 14.14 12.24
CA LYS A 71 -1.15 12.75 12.15
C LYS A 71 -0.13 11.71 12.62
N GLU A 72 1.10 12.14 12.88
CA GLU A 72 2.28 11.34 13.21
C GLU A 72 2.04 10.34 14.37
N LEU A 73 1.54 10.84 15.50
CA LEU A 73 1.25 10.04 16.70
C LEU A 73 0.18 8.96 16.47
N TYR A 74 -0.68 9.12 15.46
CA TYR A 74 -1.83 8.26 15.20
C TYR A 74 -1.58 7.24 14.08
N LEU A 75 -0.46 7.35 13.35
CA LEU A 75 -0.14 6.46 12.23
C LEU A 75 -0.10 4.99 12.66
N HIS A 76 0.51 4.68 13.80
CA HIS A 76 0.60 3.31 14.29
C HIS A 76 -0.76 2.65 14.52
N GLN A 77 -1.80 3.45 14.80
CA GLN A 77 -3.18 2.99 14.97
C GLN A 77 -3.96 2.95 13.64
N MET A 78 -3.66 3.84 12.69
CA MET A 78 -4.31 3.89 11.38
C MET A 78 -3.71 2.92 10.35
N MET A 79 -2.47 2.48 10.57
CA MET A 79 -1.79 1.51 9.69
C MET A 79 -2.46 0.12 9.66
N PRO A 80 -2.77 -0.53 10.80
CA PRO A 80 -3.46 -1.83 10.81
C PRO A 80 -4.78 -1.87 10.02
N PRO A 81 -5.73 -0.91 10.14
CA PRO A 81 -6.98 -0.96 9.40
C PRO A 81 -6.77 -0.79 7.89
N ILE A 82 -5.80 0.01 7.44
CA ILE A 82 -5.42 0.10 6.02
C ILE A 82 -4.90 -1.25 5.52
N LEU A 83 -3.94 -1.85 6.23
CA LEU A 83 -3.40 -3.18 5.88
C LEU A 83 -4.47 -4.27 5.90
N THR A 84 -5.43 -4.17 6.82
CA THR A 84 -6.57 -5.08 6.90
C THR A 84 -7.42 -4.96 5.63
N CYS A 85 -7.78 -3.75 5.20
CA CYS A 85 -8.53 -3.54 3.95
C CYS A 85 -7.80 -4.09 2.71
N ILE A 86 -6.47 -4.15 2.74
CA ILE A 86 -5.66 -4.72 1.65
C ILE A 86 -5.61 -6.24 1.70
N VAL A 87 -5.33 -6.83 2.88
CA VAL A 87 -4.91 -8.24 3.02
C VAL A 87 -6.01 -9.15 3.53
N HIS A 88 -7.09 -8.62 4.09
CA HIS A 88 -8.11 -9.43 4.77
C HIS A 88 -8.76 -10.48 3.84
N ARG A 89 -9.12 -11.63 4.43
CA ARG A 89 -9.56 -12.83 3.69
C ARG A 89 -10.95 -12.68 3.07
N LYS A 90 -11.89 -12.02 3.77
CA LYS A 90 -13.27 -11.80 3.30
C LYS A 90 -13.72 -10.38 3.63
N LEU A 91 -13.79 -9.52 2.62
CA LEU A 91 -14.19 -8.10 2.75
C LEU A 91 -15.67 -7.85 2.42
N CYS A 92 -16.39 -8.89 2.00
CA CYS A 92 -17.76 -8.81 1.51
C CYS A 92 -18.51 -10.09 1.85
N ALA A 93 -19.84 -9.97 1.98
CA ALA A 93 -20.73 -11.12 2.18
C ALA A 93 -20.83 -12.01 0.92
N SER A 94 -20.75 -11.39 -0.26
CA SER A 94 -20.78 -12.09 -1.55
C SER A 94 -19.46 -11.88 -2.31
N PRO A 95 -18.84 -12.95 -2.85
CA PRO A 95 -17.55 -12.86 -3.54
C PRO A 95 -17.63 -12.12 -4.88
N PHE A 96 -18.83 -11.88 -5.42
CA PHE A 96 -19.06 -11.15 -6.67
C PHE A 96 -19.08 -9.62 -6.51
N MET A 97 -19.04 -9.12 -5.28
CA MET A 97 -18.94 -7.69 -5.01
C MET A 97 -17.54 -7.18 -5.37
N ASP A 98 -17.43 -5.93 -5.82
CA ASP A 98 -16.16 -5.31 -6.25
C ASP A 98 -15.26 -4.91 -5.07
N HIS A 99 -14.79 -5.92 -4.34
CA HIS A 99 -13.81 -5.77 -3.28
C HIS A 99 -12.40 -5.51 -3.82
N TRP A 100 -12.16 -5.70 -5.13
CA TRP A 100 -10.90 -5.41 -5.79
C TRP A 100 -10.63 -3.90 -5.82
N ALA A 101 -11.64 -3.09 -6.16
CA ALA A 101 -11.52 -1.63 -6.14
C ALA A 101 -11.16 -1.08 -4.76
N LEU A 102 -11.75 -1.63 -3.68
CA LEU A 102 -11.40 -1.24 -2.31
C LEU A 102 -9.94 -1.58 -1.98
N ARG A 103 -9.46 -2.78 -2.35
CA ARG A 103 -8.05 -3.17 -2.13
C ARG A 103 -7.10 -2.24 -2.88
N ASN A 104 -7.43 -1.87 -4.12
CA ASN A 104 -6.65 -0.93 -4.93
C ASN A 104 -6.63 0.46 -4.29
N PHE A 105 -7.78 0.94 -3.82
CA PHE A 105 -7.87 2.23 -3.15
C PHE A 105 -7.07 2.24 -1.84
N ALA A 106 -7.20 1.21 -1.00
CA ALA A 106 -6.44 1.10 0.23
C ALA A 106 -4.92 1.01 -0.04
N ALA A 107 -4.50 0.28 -1.06
CA ALA A 107 -3.11 0.22 -1.49
C ALA A 107 -2.57 1.58 -1.97
N SER A 108 -3.42 2.42 -2.59
CA SER A 108 -3.04 3.78 -3.01
C SER A 108 -2.74 4.74 -1.84
N LEU A 109 -3.13 4.38 -0.61
CA LEU A 109 -2.80 5.16 0.60
C LEU A 109 -1.39 4.88 1.11
N ILE A 110 -0.81 3.71 0.79
CA ILE A 110 0.55 3.34 1.22
C ILE A 110 1.59 4.35 0.71
N PRO A 111 1.61 4.76 -0.58
CA PRO A 111 2.53 5.79 -1.06
C PRO A 111 2.51 7.07 -0.21
N LEU A 112 1.32 7.56 0.16
CA LEU A 112 1.17 8.79 0.95
C LEU A 112 1.90 8.68 2.29
N ILE A 113 1.83 7.50 2.91
CA ILE A 113 2.49 7.23 4.20
C ILE A 113 3.99 7.06 3.99
N TYR A 114 4.41 6.38 2.93
CA TYR A 114 5.83 6.17 2.59
C TYR A 114 6.55 7.50 2.33
N THR A 115 5.95 8.38 1.53
CA THR A 115 6.57 9.65 1.15
C THR A 115 6.61 10.65 2.30
N GLN A 116 5.61 10.65 3.18
CA GLN A 116 5.53 11.61 4.29
C GLN A 116 6.27 11.14 5.55
N PHE A 117 6.28 9.84 5.84
CA PHE A 117 6.76 9.31 7.13
C PHE A 117 7.83 8.24 7.02
N GLY A 118 8.13 7.76 5.81
CA GLY A 118 8.99 6.61 5.60
C GLY A 118 10.47 6.86 5.92
N GLU A 119 10.95 8.11 5.87
CA GLU A 119 12.32 8.47 6.28
C GLU A 119 12.41 8.81 7.77
N THR A 120 11.38 9.50 8.30
CA THR A 120 11.31 9.89 9.71
C THR A 120 11.15 8.66 10.62
N TYR A 121 10.36 7.67 10.20
CA TYR A 121 10.03 6.49 11.00
C TYR A 121 10.55 5.20 10.38
N LYS A 122 11.69 4.73 10.90
CA LYS A 122 12.36 3.51 10.45
C LYS A 122 11.52 2.25 10.58
N ASP A 123 10.52 2.22 11.47
CA ASP A 123 9.68 1.04 11.72
C ASP A 123 8.49 0.88 10.77
N ILE A 124 8.05 1.96 10.10
CA ILE A 124 6.84 1.93 9.27
C ILE A 124 7.07 1.06 8.02
N LYS A 125 8.14 1.33 7.28
CA LYS A 125 8.53 0.60 6.07
C LYS A 125 8.67 -0.92 6.32
N PRO A 126 9.44 -1.41 7.31
CA PRO A 126 9.58 -2.85 7.56
C PRO A 126 8.28 -3.49 8.06
N ARG A 127 7.45 -2.79 8.85
CA ARG A 127 6.17 -3.34 9.33
C ARG A 127 5.18 -3.61 8.19
N ILE A 128 5.05 -2.68 7.25
CA ILE A 128 4.20 -2.82 6.06
C ILE A 128 4.74 -3.93 5.16
N THR A 129 6.04 -3.85 4.85
CA THR A 129 6.74 -4.83 4.03
C THR A 129 6.59 -6.25 4.56
N LYS A 130 6.83 -6.47 5.87
CA LYS A 130 6.71 -7.78 6.52
C LYS A 130 5.29 -8.34 6.42
N THR A 131 4.28 -7.49 6.63
CA THR A 131 2.87 -7.88 6.55
C THR A 131 2.47 -8.31 5.13
N LEU A 132 2.82 -7.50 4.12
CA LEU A 132 2.50 -7.79 2.73
C LEU A 132 3.29 -9.00 2.20
N ARG A 133 4.57 -9.13 2.56
CA ARG A 133 5.40 -10.29 2.20
C ARG A 133 4.84 -11.57 2.81
N ALA A 134 4.45 -11.55 4.09
CA ALA A 134 3.81 -12.69 4.73
C ALA A 134 2.49 -13.08 4.05
N ALA A 135 1.68 -12.10 3.66
CA ALA A 135 0.44 -12.32 2.92
C ALA A 135 0.66 -12.92 1.52
N LEU A 136 1.74 -12.53 0.84
CA LEU A 136 2.09 -13.02 -0.50
C LEU A 136 2.64 -14.45 -0.49
N LEU A 137 3.53 -14.76 0.46
CA LEU A 137 4.28 -16.02 0.49
C LEU A 137 3.54 -17.19 1.16
N SER A 138 2.54 -16.89 1.98
CA SER A 138 1.79 -17.93 2.70
C SER A 138 0.90 -18.74 1.76
N LYS A 139 1.05 -20.08 1.82
CA LYS A 139 0.33 -21.01 0.93
C LYS A 139 -1.15 -21.14 1.26
N ASP A 140 -1.52 -20.89 2.52
CA ASP A 140 -2.87 -21.07 3.07
C ASP A 140 -3.79 -19.87 2.87
N ARG A 141 -3.24 -18.74 2.38
CA ARG A 141 -4.03 -17.52 2.14
C ARG A 141 -4.79 -17.63 0.82
N PRO A 142 -6.00 -17.05 0.75
CA PRO A 142 -6.77 -17.00 -0.49
C PRO A 142 -6.08 -16.10 -1.53
N MET A 143 -6.44 -16.29 -2.79
CA MET A 143 -5.92 -15.49 -3.90
C MET A 143 -6.30 -14.00 -3.75
N THR A 144 -7.45 -13.69 -3.17
CA THR A 144 -7.87 -12.31 -2.87
C THR A 144 -6.88 -11.58 -1.94
N THR A 145 -6.35 -12.27 -0.93
CA THR A 145 -5.31 -11.74 -0.03
C THR A 145 -3.99 -11.54 -0.77
N GLN A 146 -3.61 -12.51 -1.62
CA GLN A 146 -2.38 -12.43 -2.42
C GLN A 146 -2.44 -11.28 -3.43
N TYR A 147 -3.60 -11.05 -4.07
CA TYR A 147 -3.83 -9.89 -4.92
C TYR A 147 -3.58 -8.57 -4.18
N GLY A 148 -4.19 -8.41 -3.00
CA GLY A 148 -3.99 -7.22 -2.20
C GLY A 148 -2.51 -7.00 -1.84
N ALA A 149 -1.80 -8.08 -1.53
CA ALA A 149 -0.36 -8.02 -1.28
C ALA A 149 0.43 -7.59 -2.54
N ILE A 150 0.10 -8.10 -3.72
CA ILE A 150 0.74 -7.72 -4.99
C ILE A 150 0.52 -6.24 -5.27
N VAL A 151 -0.72 -5.75 -5.18
CA VAL A 151 -1.05 -4.34 -5.45
C VAL A 151 -0.41 -3.43 -4.39
N GLY A 152 -0.44 -3.82 -3.11
CA GLY A 152 0.22 -3.08 -2.03
C GLY A 152 1.73 -2.95 -2.25
N ILE A 153 2.41 -4.04 -2.61
CA ILE A 153 3.85 -4.03 -2.93
C ILE A 153 4.12 -3.17 -4.17
N SER A 154 3.28 -3.27 -5.20
CA SER A 154 3.40 -2.44 -6.40
C SER A 154 3.26 -0.96 -6.11
N ALA A 155 2.42 -0.58 -5.14
CA ALA A 155 2.21 0.82 -4.75
C ALA A 155 3.40 1.40 -3.96
N MET A 156 4.17 0.57 -3.26
CA MET A 156 5.35 1.02 -2.49
C MET A 156 6.49 1.54 -3.39
N GLY A 157 6.54 1.09 -4.65
CA GLY A 157 7.49 1.57 -5.64
C GLY A 157 8.40 0.48 -6.23
N PRO A 158 9.22 0.85 -7.23
CA PRO A 158 9.99 -0.09 -8.04
C PRO A 158 11.05 -0.88 -7.26
N LEU A 159 11.71 -0.25 -6.28
CA LEU A 159 12.73 -0.89 -5.45
C LEU A 159 12.15 -2.05 -4.62
N THR A 160 10.97 -1.84 -4.05
CA THR A 160 10.26 -2.89 -3.30
C THR A 160 9.79 -4.02 -4.23
N VAL A 161 9.31 -3.67 -5.43
CA VAL A 161 8.94 -4.65 -6.46
C VAL A 161 10.13 -5.53 -6.83
N GLN A 162 11.31 -4.92 -7.03
CA GLN A 162 12.55 -5.65 -7.30
C GLN A 162 12.94 -6.59 -6.17
N ALA A 163 12.97 -6.09 -4.94
CA ALA A 163 13.44 -6.86 -3.78
C ALA A 163 12.48 -8.01 -3.38
N ILE A 164 11.17 -7.84 -3.56
CA ILE A 164 10.17 -8.77 -2.99
C ILE A 164 9.39 -9.51 -4.06
N LEU A 165 8.91 -8.80 -5.08
CA LEU A 165 7.98 -9.37 -6.05
C LEU A 165 8.72 -10.19 -7.11
N LEU A 166 9.79 -9.64 -7.70
CA LEU A 166 10.51 -10.29 -8.81
C LEU A 166 11.04 -11.70 -8.48
N PRO A 167 11.67 -11.97 -7.33
CA PRO A 167 12.22 -13.30 -7.03
C PRO A 167 11.13 -14.39 -6.95
N VAL A 168 9.89 -13.99 -6.68
CA VAL A 168 8.76 -14.88 -6.39
C VAL A 168 7.77 -14.94 -7.56
N MET A 169 7.78 -13.92 -8.42
CA MET A 169 6.83 -13.71 -9.52
C MET A 169 6.68 -14.95 -10.42
N ARG A 170 7.78 -15.57 -10.85
CA ARG A 170 7.74 -16.78 -11.70
C ARG A 170 6.98 -17.92 -11.04
N LYS A 171 7.22 -18.17 -9.75
CA LYS A 171 6.57 -19.25 -9.00
C LYS A 171 5.06 -18.98 -8.87
N LEU A 172 4.68 -17.73 -8.61
CA LEU A 172 3.27 -17.33 -8.51
C LEU A 172 2.55 -17.44 -9.86
N LEU A 173 3.16 -16.99 -10.95
CA LEU A 173 2.56 -17.09 -12.29
C LEU A 173 2.30 -18.55 -12.68
N ILE A 174 3.25 -19.45 -12.46
CA ILE A 174 3.06 -20.88 -12.72
C ILE A 174 1.89 -21.43 -11.89
N ARG A 175 1.81 -21.06 -10.61
CA ARG A 175 0.72 -21.47 -9.71
C ARG A 175 -0.64 -20.97 -10.19
N TYR A 176 -0.76 -19.69 -10.53
CA TYR A 176 -2.02 -19.09 -10.99
C TYR A 176 -2.44 -19.64 -12.35
N ASN A 177 -1.51 -19.81 -13.29
CA ASN A 177 -1.79 -20.43 -14.59
C ASN A 177 -2.25 -21.89 -14.44
N LYS A 178 -1.69 -22.65 -13.49
CA LYS A 178 -2.16 -24.02 -13.21
C LYS A 178 -3.62 -24.03 -12.74
N VAL A 179 -4.00 -23.08 -11.87
CA VAL A 179 -5.39 -22.94 -11.40
C VAL A 179 -6.33 -22.57 -12.54
N MET A 180 -5.92 -21.71 -13.48
CA MET A 180 -6.72 -21.38 -14.66
C MET A 180 -6.83 -22.54 -15.67
N ARG A 181 -5.80 -23.39 -15.79
CA ARG A 181 -5.76 -24.50 -16.76
C ARG A 181 -6.38 -25.81 -16.27
N MET A 182 -6.60 -25.98 -14.97
CA MET A 182 -7.31 -27.14 -14.40
C MET A 182 -8.81 -27.10 -14.75
N ASN A 183 -9.12 -27.33 -16.03
CA ASN A 183 -10.46 -27.39 -16.61
C ASN A 183 -11.00 -28.82 -16.77
N GLY A 184 -10.29 -29.87 -16.31
CA GLY A 184 -10.53 -31.25 -16.76
C GLY A 184 -10.69 -32.32 -15.67
N GLY A 185 -11.58 -32.16 -14.69
CA GLY A 185 -11.94 -33.33 -13.83
C GLY A 185 -13.01 -33.11 -12.77
N ALA A 186 -13.11 -31.91 -12.21
CA ALA A 186 -14.23 -31.49 -11.37
C ALA A 186 -14.29 -29.98 -11.51
N SER A 187 -15.44 -29.42 -11.91
CA SER A 187 -15.60 -28.01 -12.29
C SER A 187 -14.78 -27.08 -11.38
N PRO A 188 -13.72 -26.41 -11.87
CA PRO A 188 -13.08 -25.36 -11.10
C PRO A 188 -14.15 -24.30 -10.86
N SER A 189 -14.40 -23.96 -9.60
CA SER A 189 -15.32 -22.88 -9.26
C SER A 189 -14.92 -21.65 -10.06
N VAL A 190 -15.78 -21.16 -10.96
CA VAL A 190 -15.56 -20.01 -11.85
C VAL A 190 -14.88 -18.85 -11.11
N LEU A 191 -15.26 -18.66 -9.84
CA LEU A 191 -14.66 -17.71 -8.92
C LEU A 191 -13.13 -17.83 -8.77
N LYS A 192 -12.57 -19.02 -8.59
CA LYS A 192 -11.10 -19.22 -8.46
C LYS A 192 -10.36 -18.88 -9.74
N CYS A 193 -10.97 -19.15 -10.91
CA CYS A 193 -10.39 -18.77 -12.19
C CYS A 193 -10.36 -17.24 -12.35
N LEU A 194 -11.45 -16.56 -11.97
CA LEU A 194 -11.51 -15.09 -11.95
C LEU A 194 -10.50 -14.49 -10.97
N GLU A 195 -10.40 -15.01 -9.74
CA GLU A 195 -9.42 -14.56 -8.75
C GLU A 195 -7.98 -14.74 -9.27
N ALA A 196 -7.67 -15.88 -9.90
CA ALA A 196 -6.36 -16.13 -10.51
C ALA A 196 -6.07 -15.14 -11.64
N GLN A 197 -7.06 -14.83 -12.48
CA GLN A 197 -6.94 -13.85 -13.56
C GLN A 197 -6.62 -12.45 -13.01
N HIS A 198 -7.31 -12.01 -11.96
CA HIS A 198 -7.02 -10.73 -11.30
C HIS A 198 -5.60 -10.69 -10.74
N CYS A 199 -5.12 -11.76 -10.09
CA CYS A 199 -3.74 -11.85 -9.60
C CYS A 199 -2.71 -11.77 -10.72
N ILE A 200 -2.95 -12.44 -11.85
CA ILE A 200 -2.05 -12.39 -13.02
C ILE A 200 -2.02 -10.97 -13.59
N GLY A 201 -3.17 -10.33 -13.76
CA GLY A 201 -3.25 -8.95 -14.24
C GLY A 201 -2.52 -7.96 -13.32
N ALA A 202 -2.64 -8.13 -12.01
CA ALA A 202 -1.91 -7.33 -11.03
C ALA A 202 -0.37 -7.53 -11.14
N LEU A 203 0.09 -8.77 -11.31
CA LEU A 203 1.52 -9.06 -11.53
C LEU A 203 2.05 -8.42 -12.81
N GLN A 204 1.29 -8.52 -13.90
CA GLN A 204 1.64 -7.90 -15.19
C GLN A 204 1.70 -6.37 -15.07
N THR A 205 0.74 -5.77 -14.37
CA THR A 205 0.71 -4.31 -14.14
C THR A 205 1.90 -3.86 -13.29
N ALA A 206 2.21 -4.59 -12.21
CA ALA A 206 3.35 -4.31 -11.35
C ALA A 206 4.67 -4.40 -12.13
N PHE A 207 4.86 -5.46 -12.90
CA PHE A 207 6.05 -5.63 -13.73
C PHE A 207 6.16 -4.58 -14.84
N GLY A 208 5.04 -4.21 -15.49
CA GLY A 208 5.01 -3.13 -16.47
C GLY A 208 5.39 -1.78 -15.87
N SER A 209 4.90 -1.49 -14.66
CA SER A 209 5.30 -0.27 -13.93
C SER A 209 6.78 -0.28 -13.55
N PHE A 210 7.33 -1.44 -13.17
CA PHE A 210 8.75 -1.61 -12.87
C PHE A 210 9.62 -1.37 -14.11
N ILE A 211 9.30 -2.00 -15.26
CA ILE A 211 10.05 -1.78 -16.51
C ILE A 211 10.03 -0.30 -16.91
N ARG A 212 8.85 0.35 -16.81
CA ARG A 212 8.72 1.79 -17.10
C ARG A 212 9.59 2.64 -16.18
N ALA A 213 9.66 2.28 -14.90
CA ALA A 213 10.52 2.96 -13.94
C ALA A 213 12.01 2.77 -14.26
N CYS A 214 12.43 1.55 -14.62
CA CYS A 214 13.82 1.24 -15.01
C CYS A 214 14.25 1.94 -16.31
N SER A 215 13.31 2.30 -17.18
CA SER A 215 13.59 3.10 -18.38
C SER A 215 13.99 4.55 -18.07
N SER A 216 13.79 5.03 -16.82
CA SER A 216 14.25 6.35 -16.39
C SER A 216 15.72 6.31 -15.96
N PRO A 217 16.58 7.22 -16.46
CA PRO A 217 18.03 7.21 -16.17
C PRO A 217 18.37 7.47 -14.70
N ILE A 218 17.47 8.13 -13.96
CA ILE A 218 17.65 8.45 -12.54
C ILE A 218 17.43 7.21 -11.67
N LEU A 219 16.41 6.42 -12.02
CA LEU A 219 15.99 5.28 -11.24
C LEU A 219 16.82 4.04 -11.58
N SER A 220 17.30 3.91 -12.83
CA SER A 220 18.32 2.92 -13.17
C SER A 220 19.61 3.15 -12.37
N LYS A 221 20.06 4.40 -12.20
CA LYS A 221 21.22 4.73 -11.37
C LYS A 221 20.98 4.42 -9.88
N ALA A 222 19.79 4.72 -9.34
CA ALA A 222 19.44 4.39 -7.96
C ALA A 222 19.34 2.88 -7.70
N ILE A 223 18.74 2.12 -8.62
CA ILE A 223 18.67 0.66 -8.56
C ILE A 223 20.08 0.07 -8.57
N LEU A 224 20.94 0.53 -9.48
CA LEU A 224 22.32 0.06 -9.55
C LEU A 224 23.10 0.41 -8.27
N LEU A 225 22.89 1.59 -7.69
CA LEU A 225 23.54 1.99 -6.43
C LEU A 225 23.06 1.17 -5.23
N GLU A 226 21.76 0.88 -5.10
CA GLU A 226 21.25 -0.03 -4.05
C GLU A 226 21.75 -1.47 -4.25
N GLU A 227 21.81 -1.94 -5.49
CA GLU A 227 22.32 -3.28 -5.83
C GLU A 227 23.82 -3.43 -5.52
N HIS A 228 24.58 -2.33 -5.45
CA HIS A 228 25.98 -2.31 -5.01
C HIS A 228 26.17 -2.07 -3.50
N LEU A 229 25.15 -1.61 -2.77
CA LEU A 229 25.26 -1.34 -1.33
C LEU A 229 25.33 -2.64 -0.51
N GLU A 230 24.50 -3.63 -0.85
CA GLU A 230 24.49 -4.96 -0.22
C GLU A 230 25.80 -5.75 -0.46
N PRO A 231 26.31 -5.91 -1.70
CA PRO A 231 27.58 -6.60 -1.93
C PRO A 231 28.79 -5.81 -1.44
N ALA A 232 28.75 -4.47 -1.37
CA ALA A 232 29.81 -3.68 -0.76
C ALA A 232 29.88 -3.89 0.76
N GLN A 233 28.73 -3.97 1.44
CA GLN A 233 28.69 -4.30 2.88
C GLN A 233 29.16 -5.73 3.17
N VAL A 234 28.80 -6.69 2.31
CA VAL A 234 29.26 -8.08 2.41
C VAL A 234 30.75 -8.20 2.08
N ALA A 235 31.27 -7.47 1.07
CA ALA A 235 32.69 -7.44 0.75
C ALA A 235 33.52 -6.77 1.84
N ALA A 236 33.04 -5.67 2.43
CA ALA A 236 33.69 -5.01 3.57
C ALA A 236 33.72 -5.90 4.83
N ALA A 237 32.63 -6.63 5.10
CA ALA A 237 32.56 -7.60 6.20
C ALA A 237 33.50 -8.81 5.98
N VAL A 238 33.69 -9.25 4.74
CA VAL A 238 34.65 -10.32 4.38
C VAL A 238 36.10 -9.82 4.41
N ALA A 239 36.34 -8.53 4.11
CA ALA A 239 37.67 -7.91 4.12
C ALA A 239 38.14 -7.48 5.52
N GLY A 240 37.29 -7.56 6.55
CA GLY A 240 37.65 -7.19 7.93
C GLY A 240 37.80 -5.67 8.13
N GLU A 241 37.25 -4.85 7.24
CA GLU A 241 37.28 -3.39 7.39
C GLU A 241 36.16 -2.91 8.32
N PRO A 242 36.41 -1.90 9.19
CA PRO A 242 35.38 -1.35 10.06
C PRO A 242 34.28 -0.71 9.22
N ILE A 243 33.02 -1.10 9.48
CA ILE A 243 31.84 -0.58 8.80
C ILE A 243 31.72 0.92 9.11
N LEU A 244 32.20 1.77 8.20
CA LEU A 244 31.98 3.21 8.25
C LEU A 244 30.51 3.48 7.96
N SER A 245 29.79 3.99 8.97
CA SER A 245 28.46 4.55 8.79
C SER A 245 28.60 5.81 7.92
N TRP A 246 28.43 5.67 6.61
CA TRP A 246 28.37 6.83 5.75
C TRP A 246 27.11 7.63 6.13
N ALA A 247 27.32 8.83 6.66
CA ALA A 247 26.30 9.86 6.75
C ALA A 247 26.55 10.82 5.57
N PRO A 248 25.50 11.28 4.86
CA PRO A 248 25.68 12.31 3.85
C PRO A 248 26.28 13.54 4.52
N ALA A 249 27.34 14.07 3.91
CA ALA A 249 28.11 15.20 4.43
C ALA A 249 27.16 16.30 4.90
N GLU A 250 27.21 16.61 6.20
CA GLU A 250 26.68 17.85 6.74
C GLU A 250 27.34 18.99 5.96
N ASN A 251 26.51 19.81 5.33
CA ASN A 251 26.93 20.97 4.57
C ASN A 251 27.45 22.02 5.57
N THR A 252 28.69 21.87 6.01
CA THR A 252 29.42 22.88 6.77
C THR A 252 29.99 23.90 5.80
N SER A 253 29.15 24.84 5.40
CA SER A 253 29.59 26.19 5.06
C SER A 253 29.21 27.10 6.22
N SER A 254 29.97 27.01 7.30
CA SER A 254 29.98 28.00 8.37
C SER A 254 30.88 29.16 7.92
N GLU A 255 30.27 30.30 7.62
CA GLU A 255 30.76 31.66 7.96
C GLU A 255 29.92 32.71 7.24
N LEU A 256 28.88 33.22 7.91
CA LEU A 256 28.76 34.66 8.14
C LEU A 256 27.99 34.87 9.44
N GLN A 257 28.75 35.35 10.39
CA GLN A 257 28.40 35.82 11.71
C GLN A 257 27.43 37.02 11.71
N LEU A 258 26.59 37.03 12.74
CA LEU A 258 26.32 38.16 13.64
C LEU A 258 25.38 39.31 13.22
N PHE A 259 24.44 39.55 14.14
CA PHE A 259 23.70 40.77 14.48
C PHE A 259 22.37 41.09 13.76
N ILE A 260 21.34 41.19 14.62
CA ILE A 260 19.96 41.71 14.51
C ILE A 260 18.90 40.70 14.05
#